data_AF-A0A378FWR3-F1
#
_entry.id   AF-A0A378FWR3-F1
#
_cell.length_a   1.000
_cell.length_b   1.000
_cell.length_c   1.000
_cell.angle_alpha   90.00
_cell.angle_beta   90.00
_cell.angle_gamma   90.00
#
_symmetry.space_group_name_H-M   'P 1'
#
loop_
_entity.id
_entity.type
_entity.pdbx_description
1 polymer ?
#
loop_
_entity_poly.entity_id
_entity_poly.type
_entity_poly.pdbx_seq_one_letter_code
_entity_poly.pdbx_strand_id
1 'polypeptide(L)' 'MLGLYGAKDASIPQDTVETMRQALRAANATAEIVVYPEADHAFNADYRASYHEESAKDGWQRMLAWFAQYGGKKG' A
#
# COMPACT_ATOMS: atom_id res chain seq x y z
N MET A 1 -5.69 -7.87 3.74
CA MET A 1 -4.63 -6.89 4.02
C MET A 1 -4.48 -6.00 2.80
N LEU A 2 -4.51 -4.68 2.98
CA LEU A 2 -4.12 -3.74 1.93
C LEU A 2 -2.69 -3.26 2.20
N GLY A 3 -1.83 -3.32 1.18
CA GLY A 3 -0.47 -2.77 1.20
C GLY A 3 -0.31 -1.67 0.15
N LEU A 4 0.23 -0.52 0.56
CA LEU A 4 0.42 0.66 -0.28
C LEU A 4 1.91 1.02 -0.27
N TYR A 5 2.61 0.79 -1.39
CA TYR A 5 4.06 0.91 -1.49
C TYR A 5 4.49 1.94 -2.53
N GLY A 6 5.62 2.60 -2.32
CA GLY A 6 6.26 3.44 -3.33
C GLY A 6 7.23 2.64 -4.19
N ALA A 7 7.24 2.83 -5.51
CA ALA A 7 8.19 2.15 -6.39
C ALA A 7 9.62 2.67 -6.26
N LYS A 8 9.78 3.91 -5.82
CA LYS A 8 11.08 4.57 -5.63
C LYS A 8 11.68 4.34 -4.24
N ASP A 9 10.95 3.65 -3.36
CA ASP A 9 11.42 3.31 -2.01
C ASP A 9 12.60 2.33 -2.07
N ALA A 10 13.81 2.88 -1.99
CA ALA A 10 15.05 2.08 -1.99
C ALA A 10 15.19 1.19 -0.75
N SER A 11 14.44 1.46 0.33
CA SER A 11 14.42 0.59 1.52
C SER A 11 13.54 -0.65 1.35
N ILE A 12 12.66 -0.66 0.34
CA ILE A 12 11.77 -1.77 0.01
C ILE A 12 11.91 -2.11 -1.49
N PRO A 13 12.93 -2.90 -1.88
CA PRO A 13 13.12 -3.32 -3.27
C PRO A 13 11.91 -4.07 -3.83
N GLN A 14 11.62 -3.90 -5.12
CA GLN A 14 10.44 -4.51 -5.77
C GLN A 14 10.44 -6.04 -5.70
N ASP A 15 11.61 -6.68 -5.67
CA ASP A 15 11.72 -8.14 -5.50
C ASP A 15 11.15 -8.62 -4.15
N THR A 16 11.28 -7.79 -3.11
CA THR A 16 10.69 -8.10 -1.79
C THR A 16 9.16 -7.98 -1.82
N VAL A 17 8.64 -7.01 -2.59
CA VAL A 17 7.19 -6.85 -2.84
C VAL A 17 6.65 -8.05 -3.62
N GLU A 18 7.36 -8.53 -4.64
CA GLU A 18 6.94 -9.73 -5.38
C GLU A 18 7.00 -10.99 -4.52
N THR A 19 8.01 -11.12 -3.67
CA THR A 19 8.09 -12.22 -2.69
C THR A 19 6.87 -12.22 -1.76
N MET A 20 6.45 -11.04 -1.28
CA MET A 20 5.23 -10.91 -0.47
C MET A 20 3.97 -11.26 -1.26
N ARG A 21 3.85 -10.83 -2.52
CA ARG A 21 2.73 -11.22 -3.41
C ARG A 21 2.64 -12.75 -3.55
N GLN A 22 3.77 -13.42 -3.75
CA GLN A 22 3.82 -14.88 -3.84
C GLN A 22 3.37 -15.55 -2.54
N ALA A 23 3.86 -15.09 -1.39
CA ALA A 23 3.48 -15.61 -0.08
C ALA A 23 1.96 -15.46 0.19
N LEU A 24 1.40 -14.29 -0.13
CA LEU A 24 -0.04 -14.03 0.01
C LEU A 24 -0.89 -14.93 -0.89
N ARG A 25 -0.46 -15.15 -2.14
CA ARG A 25 -1.10 -16.09 -3.07
C ARG A 25 -1.05 -17.52 -2.53
N ALA A 26 0.11 -17.97 -2.06
CA ALA A 26 0.30 -19.31 -1.50
C ALA A 26 -0.56 -19.55 -0.24
N ALA A 27 -0.78 -18.51 0.56
CA ALA A 27 -1.63 -18.57 1.74
C ALA A 27 -3.13 -18.42 1.44
N ASN A 28 -3.53 -18.23 0.17
CA ASN A 28 -4.89 -17.86 -0.24
C ASN A 28 -5.47 -16.70 0.60
N ALA A 29 -4.62 -15.73 0.92
CA ALA A 29 -4.97 -14.61 1.78
C ALA A 29 -5.78 -13.56 1.02
N THR A 30 -6.83 -13.02 1.65
CA THR A 30 -7.53 -11.82 1.13
C THR A 30 -6.62 -10.61 1.28
N ALA A 31 -5.83 -10.31 0.24
CA ALA A 31 -4.88 -9.22 0.25
C ALA A 31 -4.72 -8.52 -1.12
N GLU A 32 -4.44 -7.23 -1.07
CA GLU A 32 -4.13 -6.38 -2.21
C GLU A 32 -2.82 -5.63 -1.93
N ILE A 33 -1.93 -5.58 -2.93
CA ILE A 33 -0.71 -4.77 -2.89
C ILE A 33 -0.76 -3.82 -4.07
N VAL A 34 -0.71 -2.52 -3.77
CA VAL A 34 -0.62 -1.42 -4.74
C VAL A 34 0.77 -0.82 -4.65
N VAL A 35 1.40 -0.59 -5.80
CA VAL A 35 2.71 0.04 -5.92
C VAL A 35 2.53 1.32 -6.75
N TYR A 36 2.91 2.46 -6.18
CA TYR A 36 2.83 3.77 -6.81
C TYR A 36 4.15 4.10 -7.52
N PRO A 37 4.18 4.22 -8.87
CA PRO A 37 5.42 4.39 -9.65
C PRO A 37 6.24 5.62 -9.25
N GLU A 38 5.56 6.71 -8.89
CA GLU A 38 6.22 8.00 -8.63
C GLU A 38 6.54 8.26 -7.16
N ALA A 39 6.07 7.40 -6.25
CA ALA A 39 6.21 7.58 -4.81
C ALA A 39 7.47 6.93 -4.23
N ASP A 40 8.05 7.61 -3.25
CA ASP A 40 9.17 7.13 -2.41
C ASP A 40 8.66 6.70 -1.01
N HIS A 41 9.58 6.33 -0.12
CA HIS A 41 9.31 6.06 1.27
C HIS A 41 8.56 7.22 1.94
N ALA A 42 7.60 6.87 2.80
CA ALA A 42 6.78 7.83 3.53
C ALA A 42 6.06 8.85 2.62
N PHE A 43 5.61 8.44 1.43
CA PHE A 43 4.90 9.32 0.49
C PHE A 43 3.61 9.95 1.04
N ASN A 44 3.07 9.41 2.15
CA ASN A 44 1.89 9.94 2.83
C ASN A 44 2.23 10.92 3.98
N ALA A 45 3.51 11.16 4.28
CA ALA A 45 3.93 12.09 5.33
C ALA A 45 3.96 13.54 4.78
N ASP A 46 2.81 14.22 4.80
CA ASP A 46 2.58 15.58 4.27
C ASP A 46 3.55 16.67 4.78
N TYR A 47 4.16 16.44 5.94
CA TYR A 47 5.16 17.34 6.54
C TYR A 47 6.60 17.08 6.07
N ARG A 48 6.84 16.08 5.21
CA ARG A 48 8.17 15.69 4.70
C ARG A 48 8.31 16.00 3.21
N ALA A 49 9.56 16.18 2.75
CA ALA A 49 9.87 16.36 1.33
C ALA A 49 9.53 15.14 0.46
N SER A 50 9.42 13.95 1.07
CA SER A 50 9.03 12.73 0.36
C SER A 50 7.53 12.61 0.09
N TYR A 51 6.72 13.57 0.59
CA TYR A 51 5.28 13.60 0.33
C TYR A 51 5.00 13.60 -1.17
N HIS A 52 4.16 12.65 -1.61
CA HIS A 52 3.67 12.58 -2.97
C HIS A 52 2.14 12.64 -2.95
N GLU A 53 1.60 13.84 -3.17
CA GLU A 53 0.19 14.17 -2.97
C GLU A 53 -0.78 13.24 -3.70
N GLU A 54 -0.50 12.92 -4.97
CA GLU A 54 -1.33 12.03 -5.78
C GLU A 54 -1.43 10.63 -5.17
N SER A 55 -0.29 10.05 -4.82
CA SER A 55 -0.22 8.70 -4.22
C SER A 55 -0.80 8.67 -2.81
N ALA A 56 -0.60 9.73 -2.03
CA ALA A 56 -1.16 9.87 -0.69
C ALA A 56 -2.69 9.91 -0.75
N LYS A 57 -3.26 10.72 -1.65
CA LYS A 57 -4.71 10.82 -1.83
C LYS A 57 -5.32 9.52 -2.32
N ASP A 58 -4.76 8.89 -3.36
CA ASP A 58 -5.25 7.60 -3.85
C ASP A 58 -5.13 6.51 -2.78
N GLY A 59 -3.99 6.45 -2.10
CA GLY A 59 -3.75 5.53 -0.99
C GLY A 59 -4.76 5.69 0.15
N TRP A 60 -5.07 6.93 0.53
CA TRP A 60 -6.08 7.20 1.54
C TRP A 60 -7.48 6.73 1.12
N GLN A 61 -7.88 6.98 -0.13
CA GLN A 61 -9.18 6.52 -0.63
C GLN A 61 -9.27 4.99 -0.67
N ARG A 62 -8.21 4.30 -1.11
CA ARG A 62 -8.14 2.83 -1.08
C ARG A 62 -8.23 2.27 0.32
N MET A 63 -7.55 2.89 1.28
CA MET A 63 -7.61 2.50 2.69
C MET A 63 -9.04 2.62 3.23
N LEU A 64 -9.72 3.74 2.97
CA LEU A 64 -11.12 3.93 3.37
C LEU A 64 -12.06 2.90 2.73
N ALA A 65 -11.90 2.65 1.42
CA ALA A 65 -12.67 1.63 0.70
C ALA A 65 -12.43 0.23 1.28
N TRP A 66 -11.18 -0.11 1.59
CA TRP A 66 -10.82 -1.38 2.23
C TRP A 66 -11.49 -1.54 3.60
N PHE A 67 -11.48 -0.50 4.44
CA PHE A 67 -12.17 -0.54 5.73
C PHE A 67 -13.69 -0.56 5.60
N ALA A 68 -14.28 0.11 4.61
CA ALA A 68 -15.71 -0.01 4.34
C ALA A 68 -16.09 -1.45 3.96
N GLN A 69 -15.25 -2.13 3.19
CA GLN A 69 -15.49 -3.51 2.76
C GLN A 69 -15.24 -4.55 3.86
N TYR A 70 -14.20 -4.38 4.67
CA TYR A 70 -13.71 -5.42 5.59
C TYR A 70 -13.64 -5.00 7.07
N GLY A 71 -13.65 -3.71 7.37
CA GLY A 71 -13.50 -3.15 8.72
C GLY A 71 -14.79 -3.16 9.55
N GLY A 72 -15.93 -3.36 8.92
CA GLY A 72 -17.23 -3.48 9.60
C GLY A 72 -17.60 -4.93 9.93
N LYS A 73 -17.21 -5.44 11.09
CA LYS A 73 -18.08 -6.37 11.82
C LYS A 73 -18.85 -5.57 12.87
N LYS A 74 -20.14 -5.32 12.59
CA LYS A 74 -21.14 -5.20 13.65
C LYS A 74 -21.11 -6.51 14.44
N GLY A 75 -20.50 -6.47 15.61
CA GLY A 75 -20.95 -7.28 16.75
C GLY A 75 -22.12 -6.56 17.39
#